data_AF-A0A965KXU8-F1
#
_entry.id   AF-A0A965KXU8-F1
#
_cell.length_a   1.000
_cell.length_b   1.000
_cell.length_c   1.000
_cell.angle_alpha   90.00
_cell.angle_beta   90.00
_cell.angle_gamma   90.00
#
_symmetry.space_group_name_H-M   'P 1'
#
loop_
_entity.id
_entity.type
_entity.pdbx_description
1 polymer ?
#
loop_
_entity_poly.entity_id
_entity_poly.type
_entity_poly.pdbx_seq_one_letter_code
_entity_poly.pdbx_strand_id
1 'polypeptide(L)' 'MIYDVSHITVYSYEASVASTRCALRLIPREASGQKLLRGAINILPEPDIISERTDFFGNQITDVLVRKP' A
#
# COMPACT_ATOMS: atom_id res chain seq x y z
N MET A 1 -17.15 17.24 -4.72
CA MET A 1 -15.80 17.61 -5.18
C MET A 1 -15.08 16.33 -5.60
N ILE A 2 -14.25 16.39 -6.64
CA ILE A 2 -13.43 15.26 -7.09
C ILE A 2 -11.98 15.59 -6.74
N TYR A 3 -11.29 14.65 -6.12
CA TYR A 3 -9.89 14.80 -5.72
C TYR A 3 -9.02 13.78 -6.45
N ASP A 4 -7.80 14.19 -6.79
CA ASP A 4 -6.71 13.30 -7.19
C ASP A 4 -5.65 13.38 -6.09
N VAL A 5 -5.24 12.23 -5.55
CA VAL A 5 -4.40 12.13 -4.36
C VAL A 5 -3.23 11.20 -4.63
N SER A 6 -2.02 11.72 -4.42
CA SER A 6 -0.77 10.96 -4.53
C SER A 6 -0.08 10.84 -3.17
N HIS A 7 0.34 9.63 -2.82
CA HIS A 7 1.13 9.35 -1.61
C HIS A 7 2.43 8.63 -1.99
N ILE A 8 3.56 9.09 -1.46
CA ILE A 8 4.88 8.49 -1.69
C ILE A 8 5.54 8.19 -0.34
N THR A 9 5.91 6.94 -0.12
CA THR A 9 6.76 6.51 1.01
C THR A 9 8.04 5.90 0.47
N VAL A 10 9.19 6.36 0.98
CA VAL A 10 10.51 5.79 0.66
C VAL A 10 11.15 5.29 1.95
N TYR A 11 11.61 4.05 1.94
CA TYR A 11 12.43 3.49 3.02
C TYR A 11 13.89 3.56 2.62
N SER A 12 14.71 4.18 3.46
CA SER A 12 16.17 4.22 3.33
C SER A 12 16.78 3.56 4.56
N TYR A 13 17.68 2.61 4.34
CA TYR A 13 18.35 1.88 5.41
C TYR A 13 19.85 2.17 5.35
N GLU A 14 20.47 2.41 6.50
CA GLU A 14 21.92 2.66 6.59
C GLU A 14 22.76 1.38 6.36
N ALA A 15 22.14 0.21 6.55
CA ALA A 15 22.76 -1.09 6.34
C ALA A 15 21.83 -1.99 5.53
N SER A 16 22.40 -3.07 4.97
CA SER A 16 21.64 -4.04 4.17
C SER A 16 20.53 -4.70 4.99
N VAL A 17 19.32 -4.72 4.43
CA VAL A 17 18.16 -5.43 5.00
C VAL A 17 17.89 -6.68 4.19
N ALA A 18 17.69 -7.81 4.88
CA ALA A 18 17.45 -9.10 4.22
C ALA A 18 16.02 -9.20 3.65
N SER A 19 15.05 -8.54 4.28
CA SER A 19 13.68 -8.44 3.78
C SER A 19 12.89 -7.37 4.50
N THR A 20 11.86 -6.84 3.86
CA THR A 20 10.89 -5.90 4.43
C THR A 20 9.49 -6.44 4.26
N ARG A 21 8.71 -6.41 5.35
CA ARG A 21 7.28 -6.74 5.36
C ARG A 21 6.47 -5.52 5.74
N CYS A 22 5.50 -5.14 4.91
CA CYS A 22 4.63 -4.00 5.17
C CYS A 22 3.16 -4.38 5.05
N ALA A 23 2.30 -3.69 5.82
CA ALA A 23 0.85 -3.75 5.71
C ALA A 23 0.33 -2.37 5.28
N LEU A 24 0.15 -2.18 3.98
CA LEU A 24 -0.15 -0.87 3.38
C LEU A 24 -1.66 -0.59 3.44
N ARG A 25 -2.05 0.59 3.95
CA ARG A 25 -3.44 1.09 3.98
C ARG A 25 -3.54 2.37 3.17
N LEU A 26 -3.24 2.26 1.87
CA LEU A 26 -3.06 3.41 0.98
C LEU A 26 -4.23 3.64 0.02
N ILE A 27 -5.15 2.68 -0.08
CA ILE A 27 -6.37 2.85 -0.88
C ILE A 27 -7.48 3.43 0.01
N PRO A 28 -8.05 4.59 -0.34
CA PRO A 28 -9.16 5.17 0.40
C PRO A 28 -10.36 4.22 0.42
N ARG A 29 -10.95 4.05 1.60
CA ARG A 29 -12.17 3.25 1.78
C ARG A 29 -13.38 3.97 1.16
N GLU A 30 -14.30 3.22 0.56
CA GLU A 30 -15.60 3.77 0.18
C GLU A 30 -16.49 3.99 1.42
N ALA A 31 -17.18 5.13 1.48
CA ALA A 31 -18.04 5.49 2.60
C ALA A 31 -19.15 6.45 2.17
N SER A 32 -20.11 6.72 3.06
CA SER A 32 -21.12 7.75 2.78
C SER A 32 -20.45 9.09 2.50
N GLY A 33 -20.64 9.62 1.29
CA GLY A 33 -19.99 10.84 0.81
C GLY A 33 -18.62 10.67 0.16
N GLN A 34 -18.05 9.46 0.10
CA GLN A 34 -16.76 9.19 -0.54
C GLN A 34 -16.85 7.97 -1.48
N LYS A 35 -16.50 8.19 -2.74
CA LYS A 35 -16.43 7.15 -3.78
C LYS A 35 -15.03 7.10 -4.37
N LEU A 36 -14.45 5.91 -4.47
CA LEU A 36 -13.16 5.72 -5.13
C LEU A 36 -13.40 5.56 -6.63
N LEU A 37 -12.85 6.46 -7.45
CA LEU A 37 -12.96 6.35 -8.90
C LEU A 37 -11.85 5.48 -9.49
N ARG A 38 -10.63 5.64 -8.98
CA ARG A 38 -9.45 4.85 -9.35
C ARG A 38 -8.47 4.85 -8.18
N GLY A 39 -7.86 3.70 -7.90
CA GLY A 39 -6.79 3.55 -6.93
C GLY A 39 -5.76 2.56 -7.45
N ALA A 40 -4.49 2.82 -7.21
CA ALA A 40 -3.39 1.92 -7.55
C ALA A 40 -2.26 2.08 -6.53
N ILE A 41 -1.55 1.00 -6.24
CA ILE A 41 -0.33 1.01 -5.45
C ILE A 41 0.78 0.48 -6.34
N ASN A 42 1.81 1.30 -6.54
CA ASN A 42 3.02 0.91 -7.24
C ASN A 42 4.13 0.76 -6.20
N ILE A 43 4.85 -0.36 -6.26
CA ILE A 43 5.87 -0.71 -5.26
C ILE A 43 7.15 -1.02 -6.00
N LEU A 44 8.23 -0.36 -5.56
CA LEU A 44 9.57 -0.61 -6.04
C LEU A 44 10.50 -0.74 -4.83
N PRO A 45 11.39 -1.75 -4.81
CA PRO A 45 11.50 -2.85 -5.79
C PRO A 45 10.26 -3.77 -5.80
N GLU A 46 10.12 -4.59 -6.84
CA GLU A 46 8.95 -5.46 -7.03
C GLU A 46 8.86 -6.49 -5.87
N PRO A 47 7.69 -6.61 -5.21
CA PRO A 47 7.55 -7.49 -4.06
C PRO A 47 7.50 -8.97 -4.48
N ASP A 48 8.16 -9.84 -3.71
CA ASP A 48 8.06 -11.30 -3.86
C ASP A 48 6.65 -11.83 -3.52
N ILE A 49 5.96 -11.15 -2.60
CA ILE A 49 4.59 -11.48 -2.20
C ILE A 49 3.79 -10.19 -2.11
N ILE A 50 2.64 -10.21 -2.77
CA ILE A 50 1.57 -9.24 -2.57
C ILE A 50 0.29 -10.00 -2.25
N SER A 51 -0.39 -9.59 -1.18
CA SER A 51 -1.72 -10.11 -0.86
C SER A 51 -2.62 -9.00 -0.36
N GLU A 52 -3.85 -9.00 -0.86
CA GLU A 52 -4.87 -8.04 -0.46
C GLU A 52 -5.84 -8.67 0.52
N ARG A 53 -6.22 -7.91 1.53
CA ARG A 53 -7.29 -8.27 2.46
C ARG A 53 -8.01 -7.04 2.95
N THR A 54 -9.17 -7.26 3.53
CA THR A 54 -9.95 -6.21 4.18
C THR A 54 -9.92 -6.43 5.69
N ASP A 55 -9.65 -5.38 6.46
CA ASP A 55 -9.74 -5.46 7.92
C ASP A 55 -11.19 -5.37 8.43
N PHE A 56 -11.36 -5.53 9.74
CA PHE A 56 -12.68 -5.47 10.39
C PHE A 56 -13.41 -4.13 10.17
N PHE A 57 -12.69 -3.05 9.90
CA PHE A 57 -13.26 -1.72 9.67
C PHE A 57 -13.55 -1.46 8.18
N GLY A 58 -13.28 -2.43 7.30
CA GLY A 58 -13.49 -2.28 5.87
C GLY A 58 -12.33 -1.58 5.15
N ASN A 59 -11.17 -1.38 5.79
CA ASN A 59 -10.02 -0.81 5.08
C ASN A 59 -9.34 -1.89 4.25
N GLN A 60 -8.97 -1.55 3.02
CA GLN A 60 -8.12 -2.42 2.21
C GLN A 60 -6.69 -2.36 2.75
N ILE A 61 -6.12 -3.53 2.96
CA ILE A 61 -4.73 -3.74 3.34
C ILE A 61 -4.05 -4.51 2.24
N THR A 62 -2.96 -3.96 1.72
CA THR A 62 -2.03 -4.65 0.82
C THR A 62 -0.82 -5.07 1.64
N ASP A 63 -0.77 -6.34 2.01
CA ASP A 63 0.39 -6.93 2.67
C ASP A 63 1.45 -7.26 1.62
N VAL A 64 2.68 -6.84 1.88
CA VAL A 64 3.80 -6.99 0.95
C VAL A 64 5.03 -7.56 1.62
N LEU A 65 5.77 -8.38 0.88
CA LEU A 65 7.08 -8.86 1.25
C LEU A 65 8.07 -8.56 0.12
N VAL A 66 9.16 -7.88 0.46
CA VAL A 66 10.28 -7.60 -0.43
C VAL A 66 11.51 -8.28 0.16
N ARG A 67 12.20 -9.14 -0.58
CA ARG A 67 13.43 -9.84 -0.15
C ARG A 67 14.67 -9.38 -0.91
N LYS A 68 14.49 -8.74 -2.06
CA LYS A 68 15.58 -8.24 -2.89
C LYS A 68 15.42 -6.73 -3.04
N PRO A 69 16.50 -5.95 -2.81
CA PRO A 69 16.52 -4.53 -3.17
C PRO A 69 16.44 -4.35 -4.69
#